data_AF-A0A2V5MRZ8-F1
#
_entry.id   AF-A0A2V5MRZ8-F1
#
_cell.length_a   1.000
_cell.length_b   1.000
_cell.length_c   1.000
_cell.angle_alpha   90.00
_cell.angle_beta   90.00
_cell.angle_gamma   90.00
#
_symmetry.space_group_name_H-M   'P 1'
#
loop_
_entity.id
_entity.type
_entity.pdbx_description
1 polymer ?
#
loop_
_entity_poly.entity_id
_entity_poly.type
_entity_poly.pdbx_seq_one_letter_code
_entity_poly.pdbx_strand_id
1 'polypeptide(L)'
;MGEAGLGKSRLIAETRNLLPHNITWAEGRALSYTSGMTYWLAREIVLSLLNVNAQAAQSEIAAALRNSVNGQSGFYPFLARLLELPMDAVAEEQVKFLSSEVLRSRILEALQGFVATRAKREPLVLIWEDLHWCDPSSWEVLETLLPLSNDVPILILCVTRLEDNRLPEMLQGCAAICVRRTIHLSPLSRDESQVLVQRLLKLENLPHRTRELILNRAEGNPFFVEELLRSLIDAGLIILRDGRAVAAQEIEGVEIPETLHGVLAARIDRLAPENKQTLQRAAVIGRIFQQRVLACICDQRARQKLETALQELQHREFIQSREQPAWETAALEHDEFIFKHAITHDVAYGSILLAHRRELHRQIAEVIETLFPARLDELSPTLGYHFDRAEAPERAMFYLARAAERAKATFANAEAIAFYQSAIRQTQRVGEEQFRRSAAELNEGLSDVLSLAAQHDDARIALARALDLVAVADRVSRARLYRKIGVSHSLQRNFVHTAREFDLADKEVGEAPAGAATDWWEEKVRIQLERMHLFYWQGMVKEMRELADQYRAVIGERAAPVQQARFLKMIALSMRVSSRRANASR
;
A
#
# COMPACT_ATOMS: atom_id res chain seq x y z
N MET A 1 12.24 5.93 17.92
CA MET A 1 13.06 5.92 16.69
C MET A 1 14.39 5.23 17.01
N GLY A 2 14.95 4.49 16.06
CA GLY A 2 16.23 3.81 16.25
C GLY A 2 16.55 2.90 15.07
N GLU A 3 17.82 2.57 14.88
CA GLU A 3 18.27 1.61 13.87
C GLU A 3 17.63 0.23 14.04
N ALA A 4 17.72 -0.59 12.99
CA ALA A 4 17.29 -1.97 13.04
C ALA A 4 18.02 -2.74 14.17
N GLY A 5 17.26 -3.53 14.94
CA GLY A 5 17.83 -4.35 16.02
C GLY A 5 18.02 -3.68 17.38
N LEU A 6 17.83 -2.35 17.50
CA LEU A 6 17.99 -1.63 18.78
C LEU A 6 16.86 -1.85 19.82
N GLY A 7 15.99 -2.85 19.64
CA GLY A 7 14.99 -3.20 20.66
C GLY A 7 13.67 -2.42 20.62
N LYS A 8 13.33 -1.75 19.50
CA LYS A 8 12.05 -1.01 19.34
C LYS A 8 10.82 -1.85 19.69
N SER A 9 10.66 -3.03 19.09
CA SER A 9 9.53 -3.92 19.36
C SER A 9 9.57 -4.50 20.78
N ARG A 10 10.76 -4.70 21.36
CA ARG A 10 10.88 -5.13 22.76
C ARG A 10 10.38 -4.05 23.71
N LEU A 11 10.70 -2.78 23.48
CA LEU A 11 10.20 -1.67 24.28
C LEU A 11 8.66 -1.60 24.26
N ILE A 12 8.03 -1.85 23.10
CA ILE A 12 6.57 -1.89 22.97
C ILE A 12 5.99 -3.07 23.74
N ALA A 13 6.59 -4.26 23.61
CA ALA A 13 6.17 -5.45 24.35
C ALA A 13 6.26 -5.26 25.87
N GLU A 14 7.36 -4.68 26.37
CA GLU A 14 7.49 -4.36 27.80
C GLU A 14 6.49 -3.29 28.24
N THR A 15 6.25 -2.27 27.40
CA THR A 15 5.23 -1.25 27.68
C THR A 15 3.84 -1.88 27.79
N ARG A 16 3.51 -2.84 26.93
CA ARG A 16 2.26 -3.60 26.97
C ARG A 16 2.12 -4.42 28.24
N ASN A 17 3.21 -5.00 28.74
CA ASN A 17 3.23 -5.77 29.99
C ASN A 17 3.11 -4.88 31.25
N LEU A 18 3.57 -3.64 31.18
CA LEU A 18 3.52 -2.68 32.29
C LEU A 18 2.16 -1.96 32.39
N LEU A 19 1.42 -1.88 31.29
CA LEU A 19 0.14 -1.18 31.23
C LEU A 19 -1.04 -2.09 31.66
N PRO A 20 -2.08 -1.53 32.29
CA PRO A 20 -3.22 -2.31 32.79
C PRO A 20 -4.03 -2.96 31.65
N HIS A 21 -4.69 -4.07 31.96
CA HIS A 21 -5.41 -4.90 30.99
C HIS A 21 -6.67 -4.26 30.37
N ASN A 22 -7.14 -3.13 30.90
CA ASN A 22 -8.31 -2.40 30.41
C ASN A 22 -7.98 -1.42 29.26
N ILE A 23 -6.80 -1.56 28.66
CA ILE A 23 -6.36 -0.76 27.51
C ILE A 23 -6.54 -1.61 26.26
N THR A 24 -7.27 -1.08 25.28
CA THR A 24 -7.35 -1.71 23.96
C THR A 24 -6.08 -1.39 23.17
N TRP A 25 -5.50 -2.41 22.54
CA TRP A 25 -4.33 -2.27 21.67
C TRP A 25 -4.72 -2.62 20.24
N ALA A 26 -4.33 -1.78 19.29
CA ALA A 26 -4.39 -2.10 17.88
C ALA A 26 -3.06 -1.79 17.20
N GLU A 27 -2.62 -2.69 16.34
CA GLU A 27 -1.33 -2.60 15.66
C GLU A 27 -1.54 -2.71 14.15
N GLY A 28 -0.90 -1.81 13.41
CA GLY A 28 -0.70 -1.97 11.97
C GLY A 28 0.79 -1.91 11.65
N ARG A 29 1.23 -2.76 10.73
CA ARG A 29 2.63 -2.86 10.33
C ARG A 29 2.77 -2.63 8.83
N ALA A 30 3.62 -1.68 8.47
CA ALA A 30 4.03 -1.47 7.08
C ALA A 30 5.06 -2.54 6.66
N LEU A 31 4.98 -3.00 5.43
CA LEU A 31 5.93 -3.94 4.85
C LEU A 31 6.49 -3.38 3.54
N SER A 32 7.70 -3.76 3.17
CA SER A 32 8.37 -3.22 1.98
C SER A 32 7.58 -3.43 0.68
N TYR A 33 6.87 -4.56 0.53
CA TYR A 33 6.01 -4.84 -0.62
C TYR A 33 4.56 -4.32 -0.48
N THR A 34 4.14 -3.89 0.71
CA THR A 34 2.83 -3.27 0.93
C THR A 34 2.88 -1.74 0.83
N SER A 35 4.05 -1.16 0.58
CA SER A 35 4.23 0.28 0.37
C SER A 35 3.37 0.85 -0.78
N GLY A 36 2.94 0.01 -1.73
CA GLY A 36 1.98 0.36 -2.78
C GLY A 36 0.53 0.01 -2.45
N MET A 37 0.26 -0.76 -1.39
CA MET A 37 -1.11 -1.12 -1.03
C MET A 37 -1.80 0.06 -0.35
N THR A 38 -2.87 0.51 -1.00
CA THR A 38 -3.73 1.59 -0.53
C THR A 38 -4.25 1.38 0.89
N TYR A 39 -4.02 2.38 1.75
CA TYR A 39 -4.42 2.44 3.15
C TYR A 39 -3.97 1.22 3.97
N TRP A 40 -2.93 0.51 3.56
CA TRP A 40 -2.60 -0.79 4.13
C TRP A 40 -2.45 -0.75 5.65
N LEU A 41 -1.62 0.17 6.16
CA LEU A 41 -1.35 0.26 7.59
C LEU A 41 -2.61 0.69 8.35
N ALA A 42 -3.36 1.66 7.81
CA ALA A 42 -4.63 2.09 8.38
C ALA A 42 -5.67 0.95 8.43
N ARG A 43 -5.75 0.12 7.37
CA ARG A 43 -6.63 -1.04 7.29
C ARG A 43 -6.26 -2.10 8.34
N GLU A 44 -4.97 -2.40 8.51
CA GLU A 44 -4.50 -3.32 9.57
C GLU A 44 -4.93 -2.83 10.95
N ILE A 45 -4.84 -1.52 11.22
CA ILE A 45 -5.33 -0.93 12.48
C ILE A 45 -6.83 -1.12 12.64
N VAL A 46 -7.64 -0.83 11.62
CA VAL A 46 -9.09 -1.00 11.71
C VAL A 46 -9.46 -2.47 11.90
N LEU A 47 -8.82 -3.39 11.17
CA LEU A 47 -9.03 -4.83 11.34
C LEU A 47 -8.65 -5.30 12.75
N SER A 48 -7.52 -4.81 13.28
CA SER A 48 -7.08 -5.07 14.66
C SER A 48 -8.11 -4.54 15.67
N LEU A 49 -8.67 -3.35 15.47
CA LEU A 49 -9.74 -2.80 16.30
C LEU A 49 -11.05 -3.58 16.20
N LEU A 50 -11.35 -4.18 15.05
CA LEU A 50 -12.54 -5.02 14.89
C LEU A 50 -12.38 -6.40 15.54
N ASN A 51 -11.15 -6.78 15.92
CA ASN A 51 -10.82 -8.09 16.48
C ASN A 51 -11.29 -9.23 15.57
N VAL A 52 -11.14 -9.05 14.25
CA VAL A 52 -11.51 -10.03 13.22
C VAL A 52 -10.29 -10.83 12.78
N ASN A 53 -10.53 -12.09 12.42
CA ASN A 53 -9.49 -12.97 11.90
C ASN A 53 -8.93 -12.41 10.57
N ALA A 54 -7.62 -12.53 10.34
CA ALA A 54 -6.99 -12.14 9.07
C ALA A 54 -7.52 -12.94 7.87
N GLN A 55 -8.08 -14.14 8.11
CA GLN A 55 -8.73 -14.97 7.11
C GLN A 55 -10.26 -14.83 7.09
N ALA A 56 -10.83 -13.93 7.90
CA ALA A 56 -12.26 -13.72 7.96
C ALA A 56 -12.81 -13.38 6.56
N ALA A 57 -13.97 -13.96 6.23
CA ALA A 57 -14.62 -13.62 4.98
C ALA A 57 -15.02 -12.13 4.99
N GLN A 58 -15.03 -11.49 3.81
CA GLN A 58 -15.41 -10.07 3.73
C GLN A 58 -16.80 -9.78 4.35
N SER A 59 -17.72 -10.74 4.29
CA SER A 59 -19.03 -10.65 4.95
C SER A 59 -18.95 -10.62 6.47
N GLU A 60 -18.02 -11.36 7.06
CA GLU A 60 -17.77 -11.39 8.51
C GLU A 60 -17.15 -10.08 8.98
N ILE A 61 -16.15 -9.57 8.23
CA ILE A 61 -15.54 -8.27 8.49
C ILE A 61 -16.60 -7.15 8.37
N ALA A 62 -17.47 -7.22 7.36
CA ALA A 62 -18.56 -6.27 7.19
C ALA A 62 -19.55 -6.31 8.36
N ALA A 63 -19.91 -7.50 8.86
CA ALA A 63 -20.78 -7.65 10.02
C ALA A 63 -20.13 -7.09 11.31
N ALA A 64 -18.86 -7.42 11.54
CA ALA A 64 -18.10 -6.89 12.67
C ALA A 64 -18.01 -5.36 12.63
N LEU A 65 -17.73 -4.80 11.45
CA LEU A 65 -17.70 -3.35 11.25
C LEU A 65 -19.07 -2.71 11.54
N ARG A 66 -20.17 -3.25 10.99
CA ARG A 66 -21.54 -2.76 11.26
C ARG A 66 -21.85 -2.73 12.75
N ASN A 67 -21.52 -3.80 13.46
CA ASN A 67 -21.73 -3.89 14.90
C ASN A 67 -20.89 -2.88 15.68
N SER A 68 -19.63 -2.68 15.26
CA SER A 68 -18.70 -1.75 15.90
C SER A 68 -19.12 -0.28 15.76
N VAL A 69 -19.76 0.07 14.63
CA VAL A 69 -20.28 1.43 14.35
C VAL A 69 -21.77 1.58 14.65
N ASN A 70 -22.38 0.64 15.39
CA ASN A 70 -23.81 0.70 15.73
C ASN A 70 -24.11 1.98 16.52
N GLY A 71 -25.04 2.81 16.02
CA GLY A 71 -25.34 4.16 16.52
C GLY A 71 -24.60 5.31 15.79
N GLN A 72 -23.69 4.98 14.87
CA GLN A 72 -22.95 5.92 14.01
C GLN A 72 -23.03 5.46 12.55
N SER A 73 -24.26 5.22 12.08
CA SER A 73 -24.54 4.65 10.75
C SER A 73 -23.87 5.41 9.60
N GLY A 74 -23.62 6.71 9.77
CA GLY A 74 -22.91 7.53 8.78
C GLY A 74 -21.45 7.14 8.54
N PHE A 75 -20.80 6.38 9.42
CA PHE A 75 -19.40 5.95 9.23
C PHE A 75 -19.27 4.67 8.41
N TYR A 76 -20.29 3.80 8.48
CA TYR A 76 -20.22 2.47 7.86
C TYR A 76 -19.88 2.50 6.36
N PRO A 77 -20.56 3.29 5.50
CA PRO A 77 -20.29 3.25 4.06
C PRO A 77 -18.84 3.62 3.70
N PHE A 78 -18.25 4.55 4.46
CA PHE A 78 -16.89 5.04 4.20
C PHE A 78 -15.82 4.07 4.72
N LEU A 79 -16.02 3.49 5.90
CA LEU A 79 -15.11 2.47 6.44
C LEU A 79 -15.22 1.15 5.68
N ALA A 80 -16.42 0.78 5.22
CA ALA A 80 -16.61 -0.37 4.34
C ALA A 80 -15.92 -0.15 2.99
N ARG A 81 -15.99 1.06 2.43
CA ARG A 81 -15.22 1.42 1.23
C ARG A 81 -13.71 1.34 1.45
N LEU A 82 -13.20 1.83 2.58
CA LEU A 82 -11.78 1.77 2.96
C LEU A 82 -11.26 0.32 3.05
N LEU A 83 -12.04 -0.56 3.67
CA LEU A 83 -11.72 -1.98 3.82
C LEU A 83 -12.08 -2.82 2.58
N GLU A 84 -12.71 -2.19 1.58
CA GLU A 84 -13.15 -2.82 0.33
C GLU A 84 -14.15 -3.97 0.56
N LEU A 85 -15.10 -3.73 1.46
CA LEU A 85 -16.11 -4.71 1.87
C LEU A 85 -17.38 -4.60 1.00
N PRO A 86 -18.11 -5.71 0.81
CA PRO A 86 -19.41 -5.67 0.17
C PRO A 86 -20.38 -4.81 1.00
N MET A 87 -21.14 -3.97 0.29
CA MET A 87 -22.12 -3.05 0.87
C MET A 87 -23.51 -3.38 0.35
N ASP A 88 -24.55 -3.01 1.10
CA ASP A 88 -25.91 -3.01 0.58
C ASP A 88 -26.16 -1.78 -0.30
N ALA A 89 -27.24 -1.80 -1.08
CA ALA A 89 -27.57 -0.73 -2.01
C ALA A 89 -27.69 0.65 -1.35
N VAL A 90 -28.11 0.72 -0.08
CA VAL A 90 -28.28 1.99 0.65
C VAL A 90 -26.92 2.59 1.02
N ALA A 91 -25.97 1.76 1.45
CA ALA A 91 -24.60 2.21 1.70
C ALA A 91 -23.87 2.53 0.39
N GLU A 92 -24.06 1.75 -0.67
CA GLU A 92 -23.46 2.02 -1.98
C GLU A 92 -23.89 3.39 -2.55
N GLU A 93 -25.19 3.72 -2.48
CA GLU A 93 -25.71 4.97 -3.02
C GLU A 93 -25.10 6.21 -2.36
N GLN A 94 -24.73 6.11 -1.07
CA GLN A 94 -24.10 7.20 -0.32
C GLN A 94 -22.68 7.52 -0.77
N VAL A 95 -21.95 6.55 -1.35
CA VAL A 95 -20.58 6.74 -1.84
C VAL A 95 -20.51 6.89 -3.35
N LYS A 96 -21.49 6.36 -4.09
CA LYS A 96 -21.46 6.24 -5.57
C LYS A 96 -21.32 7.57 -6.31
N PHE A 97 -21.93 8.65 -5.81
CA PHE A 97 -21.97 9.95 -6.50
C PHE A 97 -21.03 10.99 -5.91
N LEU A 98 -20.21 10.63 -4.93
CA LEU A 98 -19.25 11.56 -4.35
C LEU A 98 -18.06 11.76 -5.27
N SER A 99 -17.61 13.01 -5.41
CA SER A 99 -16.31 13.30 -6.03
C SER A 99 -15.18 12.73 -5.18
N SER A 100 -14.04 12.45 -5.81
CA SER A 100 -12.82 11.91 -5.20
C SER A 100 -12.41 12.60 -3.90
N GLU A 101 -12.37 13.93 -3.92
CA GLU A 101 -11.97 14.75 -2.77
C GLU A 101 -12.95 14.62 -1.60
N VAL A 102 -14.26 14.63 -1.90
CA VAL A 102 -15.30 14.47 -0.89
C VAL A 102 -15.29 13.05 -0.33
N LEU A 103 -15.13 12.01 -1.15
CA LEU A 103 -15.08 10.64 -0.64
C LEU A 103 -13.86 10.43 0.26
N ARG A 104 -12.67 10.91 -0.15
CA ARG A 104 -11.45 10.90 0.67
C ARG A 104 -11.67 11.60 2.01
N SER A 105 -12.19 12.85 2.00
CA SER A 105 -12.51 13.60 3.22
C SER A 105 -13.45 12.81 4.14
N ARG A 106 -14.51 12.19 3.58
CA ARG A 106 -15.47 11.40 4.34
C ARG A 106 -14.88 10.10 4.90
N ILE A 107 -13.94 9.46 4.20
CA ILE A 107 -13.20 8.30 4.71
C ILE A 107 -12.35 8.69 5.92
N LEU A 108 -11.60 9.80 5.82
CA LEU A 108 -10.77 10.30 6.91
C LEU A 108 -11.62 10.73 8.11
N GLU A 109 -12.71 11.46 7.89
CA GLU A 109 -13.68 11.85 8.91
C GLU A 109 -14.32 10.64 9.60
N ALA A 110 -14.73 9.61 8.84
CA ALA A 110 -15.32 8.40 9.39
C ALA A 110 -14.31 7.60 10.22
N LEU A 111 -13.06 7.51 9.78
CA LEU A 111 -11.98 6.83 10.51
C LEU A 111 -11.62 7.58 11.79
N GLN A 112 -11.47 8.91 11.71
CA GLN A 112 -11.25 9.76 12.87
C GLN A 112 -12.39 9.62 13.89
N GLY A 113 -13.65 9.69 13.43
CA GLY A 113 -14.83 9.52 14.27
C GLY A 113 -14.94 8.13 14.90
N PHE A 114 -14.60 7.09 14.15
CA PHE A 114 -14.57 5.70 14.63
C PHE A 114 -13.54 5.51 15.75
N VAL A 115 -12.30 5.95 15.51
CA VAL A 115 -11.21 5.88 16.50
C VAL A 115 -11.55 6.70 17.75
N ALA A 116 -12.04 7.94 17.57
CA ALA A 116 -12.42 8.81 18.69
C ALA A 116 -13.54 8.20 19.54
N THR A 117 -14.54 7.60 18.91
CA THR A 117 -15.66 6.95 19.60
C THR A 117 -15.19 5.74 20.42
N ARG A 118 -14.25 4.98 19.87
CA ARG A 118 -13.68 3.82 20.54
C ARG A 118 -12.81 4.23 21.72
N ALA A 119 -11.93 5.22 21.52
CA ALA A 119 -11.11 5.80 22.58
C ALA A 119 -11.96 6.43 23.71
N LYS A 120 -13.15 6.98 23.43
CA LYS A 120 -14.07 7.47 24.48
C LYS A 120 -14.66 6.38 25.35
N ARG A 121 -14.74 5.14 24.86
CA ARG A 121 -15.27 4.00 25.65
C ARG A 121 -14.18 3.39 26.52
N GLU A 122 -13.00 3.17 25.93
CA GLU A 122 -11.85 2.59 26.62
C GLU A 122 -10.55 3.24 26.13
N PRO A 123 -9.54 3.44 27.00
CA PRO A 123 -8.25 3.96 26.57
C PRO A 123 -7.63 3.11 25.47
N LEU A 124 -7.11 3.77 24.44
CA LEU A 124 -6.67 3.13 23.21
C LEU A 124 -5.18 3.38 22.93
N VAL A 125 -4.44 2.32 22.61
CA VAL A 125 -3.08 2.42 22.10
C VAL A 125 -3.06 1.96 20.64
N LEU A 126 -2.66 2.87 19.74
CA LEU A 126 -2.48 2.58 18.32
C LEU A 126 -1.00 2.48 17.99
N ILE A 127 -0.53 1.30 17.58
CA ILE A 127 0.84 1.08 17.16
C ILE A 127 0.92 1.17 15.63
N TRP A 128 1.73 2.12 15.16
CA TRP A 128 2.09 2.29 13.77
C TRP A 128 3.52 1.79 13.57
N GLU A 129 3.66 0.52 13.21
CA GLU A 129 4.96 -0.13 13.04
C GLU A 129 5.57 0.05 11.65
N ASP A 130 6.90 0.14 11.63
CA ASP A 130 7.72 0.22 10.41
C ASP A 130 7.31 1.38 9.47
N LEU A 131 7.01 2.57 10.03
CA LEU A 131 6.50 3.75 9.29
C LEU A 131 7.36 4.20 8.08
N HIS A 132 8.65 3.87 8.07
CA HIS A 132 9.53 4.08 6.92
C HIS A 132 9.06 3.37 5.63
N TRP A 133 8.19 2.35 5.74
CA TRP A 133 7.52 1.69 4.61
C TRP A 133 6.03 2.03 4.49
N CYS A 134 5.52 2.97 5.28
CA CYS A 134 4.10 3.32 5.30
C CYS A 134 3.66 3.95 3.96
N ASP A 135 2.53 3.46 3.46
CA ASP A 135 1.89 3.89 2.23
C ASP A 135 1.38 5.34 2.35
N PRO A 136 1.40 6.15 1.27
CA PRO A 136 1.02 7.56 1.30
C PRO A 136 -0.37 7.83 1.90
N SER A 137 -1.35 6.98 1.60
CA SER A 137 -2.72 7.15 2.09
C SER A 137 -2.86 6.84 3.58
N SER A 138 -2.12 5.86 4.11
CA SER A 138 -2.04 5.64 5.57
C SER A 138 -1.31 6.76 6.31
N TRP A 139 -0.35 7.45 5.68
CA TRP A 139 0.26 8.66 6.28
C TRP A 139 -0.77 9.75 6.53
N GLU A 140 -1.66 10.01 5.59
CA GLU A 140 -2.73 10.99 5.75
C GLU A 140 -3.71 10.61 6.87
N VAL A 141 -4.00 9.30 7.01
CA VAL A 141 -4.79 8.80 8.14
C VAL A 141 -4.09 9.11 9.47
N LEU A 142 -2.79 8.84 9.56
CA LEU A 142 -2.01 9.15 10.77
C LEU A 142 -2.10 10.65 11.10
N GLU A 143 -1.87 11.53 10.12
CA GLU A 143 -1.99 12.99 10.28
C GLU A 143 -3.35 13.41 10.84
N THR A 144 -4.42 12.80 10.33
CA THR A 144 -5.80 13.09 10.76
C THR A 144 -6.09 12.60 12.18
N LEU A 145 -5.40 11.55 12.65
CA LEU A 145 -5.60 10.99 13.99
C LEU A 145 -4.79 11.70 15.08
N LEU A 146 -3.66 12.33 14.76
CA LEU A 146 -2.81 13.00 15.75
C LEU A 146 -3.56 14.00 16.67
N PRO A 147 -4.46 14.87 16.17
CA PRO A 147 -5.17 15.84 17.00
C PRO A 147 -6.08 15.20 18.05
N LEU A 148 -6.55 13.96 17.82
CA LEU A 148 -7.44 13.25 18.76
C LEU A 148 -6.80 13.04 20.14
N SER A 149 -5.47 13.01 20.22
CA SER A 149 -4.74 12.86 21.48
C SER A 149 -5.03 13.96 22.52
N ASN A 150 -5.61 15.09 22.12
CA ASN A 150 -6.06 16.14 23.05
C ASN A 150 -7.48 15.94 23.58
N ASP A 151 -8.32 15.20 22.84
CA ASP A 151 -9.77 15.16 23.07
C ASP A 151 -10.24 13.82 23.66
N VAL A 152 -9.46 12.75 23.46
CA VAL A 152 -9.82 11.38 23.88
C VAL A 152 -8.59 10.65 24.43
N PRO A 153 -8.76 9.62 25.29
CA PRO A 153 -7.64 8.89 25.89
C PRO A 153 -7.01 7.92 24.87
N ILE A 154 -6.23 8.48 23.96
CA ILE A 154 -5.50 7.75 22.92
C ILE A 154 -4.00 7.99 23.01
N LEU A 155 -3.22 6.92 22.88
CA LEU A 155 -1.77 6.97 22.70
C LEU A 155 -1.41 6.42 21.32
N ILE A 156 -0.79 7.23 20.48
CA ILE A 156 -0.31 6.82 19.15
C ILE A 156 1.20 6.56 19.25
N LEU A 157 1.60 5.29 19.08
CA LEU A 157 2.99 4.84 19.10
C LEU A 157 3.51 4.70 17.67
N CYS A 158 4.28 5.69 17.23
CA CYS A 158 4.93 5.70 15.91
C CYS A 158 6.32 5.07 15.98
N VAL A 159 6.52 3.97 15.25
CA VAL A 159 7.78 3.22 15.22
C VAL A 159 8.44 3.37 13.86
N THR A 160 9.59 4.05 13.82
CA THR A 160 10.35 4.26 12.57
C THR A 160 11.87 4.17 12.80
N ARG A 161 12.61 4.07 11.70
CA ARG A 161 14.08 4.11 11.64
C ARG A 161 14.58 5.56 11.77
N LEU A 162 15.85 5.73 12.13
CA LEU A 162 16.44 7.08 12.32
C LEU A 162 16.62 7.82 10.99
N GLU A 163 16.91 7.09 9.92
CA GLU A 163 17.12 7.61 8.55
C GLU A 163 15.86 8.19 7.88
N ASP A 164 14.68 7.97 8.46
CA ASP A 164 13.42 8.46 7.91
C ASP A 164 13.00 9.81 8.54
N ASN A 165 13.16 10.88 7.76
CA ASN A 165 12.82 12.25 8.17
C ASN A 165 11.34 12.60 8.03
N ARG A 166 10.52 11.75 7.38
CA ARG A 166 9.11 12.06 7.12
C ARG A 166 8.30 12.25 8.40
N LEU A 167 8.48 11.35 9.38
CA LEU A 167 7.81 11.44 10.68
C LEU A 167 8.22 12.72 11.43
N PRO A 168 9.53 13.03 11.62
CA PRO A 168 9.96 14.32 12.17
C PRO A 168 9.36 15.54 11.46
N GLU A 169 9.40 15.59 10.12
CA GLU A 169 8.90 16.72 9.32
C GLU A 169 7.38 16.91 9.50
N MET A 170 6.60 15.84 9.37
CA MET A 170 5.16 15.85 9.62
C MET A 170 4.85 16.34 11.05
N LEU A 171 5.54 15.78 12.05
CA LEU A 171 5.32 16.17 13.44
C LEU A 171 5.74 17.61 13.72
N GLN A 172 6.69 18.20 12.98
CA GLN A 172 7.01 19.63 13.08
C GLN A 172 5.82 20.49 12.61
N GLY A 173 5.16 20.12 11.52
CA GLY A 173 3.93 20.76 11.05
C GLY A 173 2.77 20.64 12.06
N CYS A 174 2.73 19.54 12.82
CA CYS A 174 1.70 19.28 13.83
C CYS A 174 2.09 19.69 15.27
N ALA A 175 3.23 20.37 15.47
CA ALA A 175 3.79 20.60 16.81
C ALA A 175 2.88 21.42 17.76
N ALA A 176 2.01 22.26 17.20
CA ALA A 176 1.01 23.02 17.97
C ALA A 176 -0.24 22.21 18.35
N ILE A 177 -0.39 20.99 17.81
CA ILE A 177 -1.65 20.25 17.76
C ILE A 177 -1.62 19.00 18.65
N CYS A 178 -0.47 18.50 19.11
CA CYS A 178 -0.45 17.36 20.04
C CYS A 178 0.79 17.35 20.94
N VAL A 179 0.64 16.79 22.14
CA VAL A 179 1.78 16.50 23.03
C VAL A 179 2.55 15.32 22.43
N ARG A 180 3.85 15.52 22.16
CA ARG A 180 4.72 14.49 21.59
C ARG A 180 5.92 14.21 22.46
N ARG A 181 6.37 12.96 22.48
CA ARG A 181 7.63 12.53 23.10
C ARG A 181 8.39 11.62 22.15
N THR A 182 9.60 11.99 21.80
CA THR A 182 10.48 11.17 20.97
C THR A 182 11.44 10.40 21.85
N ILE A 183 11.47 9.07 21.70
CA ILE A 183 12.46 8.20 22.32
C ILE A 183 13.44 7.79 21.22
N HIS A 184 14.68 8.28 21.31
CA HIS A 184 15.79 7.84 20.46
C HIS A 184 16.48 6.65 21.13
N LEU A 185 16.39 5.47 20.53
CA LEU A 185 17.14 4.32 20.97
C LEU A 185 18.55 4.42 20.39
N SER A 186 19.52 4.51 21.30
CA SER A 186 20.94 4.43 20.97
C SER A 186 21.42 2.99 21.17
N PRO A 187 22.54 2.59 20.56
CA PRO A 187 23.20 1.34 20.93
C PRO A 187 23.43 1.26 22.44
N LEU A 188 23.31 0.06 23.00
CA LEU A 188 23.59 -0.21 24.39
C LEU A 188 25.05 0.12 24.71
N SER A 189 25.27 0.70 25.89
CA SER A 189 26.63 0.80 26.43
C SER A 189 27.23 -0.60 26.62
N ARG A 190 28.54 -0.66 26.81
CA ARG A 190 29.24 -1.92 27.08
C ARG A 190 28.71 -2.62 28.33
N ASP A 191 28.41 -1.88 29.38
CA ASP A 191 27.86 -2.41 30.64
C ASP A 191 26.45 -2.97 30.46
N GLU A 192 25.59 -2.26 29.72
CA GLU A 192 24.24 -2.75 29.39
C GLU A 192 24.29 -3.99 28.48
N SER A 193 25.21 -4.00 27.51
CA SER A 193 25.44 -5.16 26.64
C SER A 193 25.92 -6.37 27.44
N GLN A 194 26.77 -6.16 28.45
CA GLN A 194 27.21 -7.20 29.37
C GLN A 194 26.05 -7.76 30.18
N VAL A 195 25.17 -6.90 30.72
CA VAL A 195 23.96 -7.32 31.41
C VAL A 195 23.04 -8.12 30.47
N LEU A 196 22.90 -7.71 29.21
CA LEU A 196 22.11 -8.42 28.21
C LEU A 196 22.67 -9.82 27.96
N VAL A 197 23.98 -9.96 27.71
CA VAL A 197 24.65 -11.26 27.52
C VAL A 197 24.41 -12.19 28.72
N GLN A 198 24.54 -11.68 29.94
CA GLN A 198 24.32 -12.47 31.17
C GLN A 198 22.88 -12.97 31.26
N ARG A 199 21.89 -12.12 30.95
CA ARG A 199 20.46 -12.46 31.01
C ARG A 199 20.03 -13.44 29.93
N LEU A 200 20.50 -13.25 28.69
CA LEU A 200 20.12 -14.10 27.55
C LEU A 200 20.50 -15.56 27.74
N LEU A 201 21.62 -15.82 28.41
CA LEU A 201 22.17 -17.17 28.53
C LEU A 201 22.04 -17.77 29.94
N LYS A 202 21.42 -17.03 30.89
CA LYS A 202 21.43 -17.36 32.33
C LYS A 202 22.83 -17.79 32.82
N LEU A 203 23.86 -17.06 32.37
CA LEU A 203 25.25 -17.53 32.36
C LEU A 203 26.10 -16.93 33.48
N GLU A 204 26.71 -17.79 34.28
CA GLU A 204 27.87 -17.43 35.12
C GLU A 204 29.22 -17.76 34.45
N ASN A 205 29.26 -18.70 33.48
CA ASN A 205 30.50 -19.34 33.03
C ASN A 205 30.84 -19.20 31.52
N LEU A 206 30.51 -18.07 30.87
CA LEU A 206 31.07 -17.79 29.54
C LEU A 206 32.56 -17.42 29.69
N PRO A 207 33.51 -18.05 28.97
CA PRO A 207 34.91 -17.65 28.99
C PRO A 207 35.07 -16.15 28.72
N HIS A 208 35.92 -15.49 29.50
CA HIS A 208 36.14 -14.04 29.41
C HIS A 208 36.42 -13.58 27.98
N ARG A 209 37.29 -14.32 27.26
CA ARG A 209 37.65 -14.01 25.86
C ARG A 209 36.44 -14.03 24.92
N THR A 210 35.53 -15.00 25.05
CA THR A 210 34.32 -15.09 24.23
C THR A 210 33.34 -13.96 24.56
N ARG A 211 33.20 -13.63 25.85
CA ARG A 211 32.38 -12.50 26.30
C ARG A 211 32.86 -11.19 25.71
N GLU A 212 34.15 -10.91 25.85
CA GLU A 212 34.81 -9.73 25.30
C GLU A 212 34.62 -9.63 23.79
N LEU A 213 34.78 -10.75 23.10
CA LEU A 213 34.58 -10.81 21.66
C LEU A 213 33.15 -10.44 21.25
N ILE A 214 32.14 -10.94 21.97
CA ILE A 214 30.73 -10.60 21.72
C ILE A 214 30.48 -9.12 21.97
N LEU A 215 30.95 -8.58 23.10
CA LEU A 215 30.76 -7.18 23.48
C LEU A 215 31.44 -6.23 22.50
N ASN A 216 32.65 -6.56 22.05
CA ASN A 216 33.40 -5.73 21.11
C ASN A 216 32.79 -5.76 19.70
N ARG A 217 32.24 -6.90 19.26
CA ARG A 217 31.65 -7.02 17.92
C ARG A 217 30.24 -6.48 17.81
N ALA A 218 29.42 -6.63 18.85
CA ALA A 218 28.02 -6.24 18.75
C ALA A 218 27.80 -4.72 18.72
N GLU A 219 28.82 -3.93 19.08
CA GLU A 219 28.78 -2.46 19.11
C GLU A 219 27.51 -1.90 19.78
N GLY A 220 27.05 -2.56 20.84
CA GLY A 220 25.85 -2.18 21.57
C GLY A 220 24.52 -2.53 20.91
N ASN A 221 24.50 -3.19 19.74
CA ASN A 221 23.25 -3.61 19.09
C ASN A 221 22.71 -4.89 19.77
N PRO A 222 21.56 -4.83 20.49
CA PRO A 222 20.99 -5.98 21.20
C PRO A 222 20.73 -7.18 20.29
N PHE A 223 20.20 -6.91 19.10
CA PHE A 223 19.92 -7.97 18.12
C PHE A 223 21.21 -8.61 17.64
N PHE A 224 22.29 -7.84 17.44
CA PHE A 224 23.58 -8.42 17.07
C PHE A 224 24.17 -9.28 18.20
N VAL A 225 24.04 -8.86 19.46
CA VAL A 225 24.41 -9.71 20.61
C VAL A 225 23.68 -11.05 20.56
N GLU A 226 22.36 -11.04 20.40
CA GLU A 226 21.56 -12.26 20.33
C GLU A 226 21.95 -13.16 19.15
N GLU A 227 22.07 -12.60 17.96
CA GLU A 227 22.41 -13.35 16.74
C GLU A 227 23.81 -13.94 16.80
N LEU A 228 24.76 -13.22 17.40
CA LEU A 228 26.10 -13.73 17.59
C LEU A 228 26.10 -14.91 18.57
N LEU A 229 25.35 -14.82 19.65
CA LEU A 229 25.18 -15.93 20.60
C LEU A 229 24.51 -17.15 19.93
N ARG A 230 23.44 -16.94 19.17
CA ARG A 230 22.80 -18.00 18.39
C ARG A 230 23.76 -18.62 17.40
N SER A 231 24.56 -17.81 16.71
CA SER A 231 25.59 -18.30 15.78
C SER A 231 26.62 -19.19 16.49
N LEU A 232 27.07 -18.83 17.69
CA LEU A 232 28.00 -19.67 18.47
C LEU A 232 27.35 -20.98 18.93
N ILE A 233 26.06 -20.96 19.26
CA ILE A 233 25.29 -22.17 19.56
C ILE A 233 25.12 -23.05 18.31
N ASP A 234 24.75 -22.45 17.18
CA ASP A 234 24.61 -23.12 15.87
C ASP A 234 25.94 -23.76 15.42
N ALA A 235 27.08 -23.20 15.81
CA ALA A 235 28.42 -23.74 15.54
C ALA A 235 28.83 -24.87 16.51
N GLY A 236 28.04 -25.15 17.55
CA GLY A 236 28.39 -26.10 18.61
C GLY A 236 29.48 -25.60 19.58
N LEU A 237 29.85 -24.32 19.51
CA LEU A 237 30.87 -23.70 20.35
C LEU A 237 30.35 -23.32 21.73
N ILE A 238 29.04 -23.11 21.82
CA ILE A 238 28.31 -22.96 23.08
C ILE A 238 27.26 -24.06 23.13
N ILE A 239 27.33 -24.88 24.18
CA ILE A 239 26.37 -25.96 24.42
C ILE A 239 25.49 -25.54 25.60
N LEU A 240 24.18 -25.52 25.39
CA LEU A 240 23.22 -25.31 26.47
C LEU A 240 22.96 -26.64 27.18
N ARG A 241 23.40 -26.78 28.45
CA ARG A 241 23.12 -27.92 29.34
C ARG A 241 22.30 -27.42 30.53
N ASP A 242 21.12 -28.01 30.77
CA ASP A 242 20.23 -27.64 31.88
C ASP A 242 19.92 -26.13 31.96
N GLY A 243 19.77 -25.48 30.80
CA GLY A 243 19.54 -24.04 30.71
C GLY A 243 20.77 -23.17 31.00
N ARG A 244 21.97 -23.75 31.08
CA ARG A 244 23.26 -23.07 31.24
C ARG A 244 24.12 -23.27 30.00
N ALA A 245 24.69 -22.19 29.47
CA ALA A 245 25.66 -22.31 28.39
C ALA A 245 27.03 -22.76 28.93
N VAL A 246 27.68 -23.67 28.22
CA VAL A 246 29.04 -24.14 28.49
C VAL A 246 29.82 -24.03 27.19
N ALA A 247 30.99 -23.39 27.25
CA ALA A 247 31.88 -23.34 26.10
C ALA A 247 32.39 -24.75 25.75
N ALA A 248 32.37 -25.09 24.47
CA ALA A 248 33.15 -26.22 23.96
C ALA A 248 34.65 -25.92 24.17
N GLN A 249 35.46 -26.96 24.39
CA GLN A 249 36.84 -26.82 24.91
C GLN A 249 37.80 -25.98 24.04
N GLU A 250 37.44 -25.60 22.81
CA GLU A 250 38.26 -24.75 21.93
C GLU A 250 37.39 -23.70 21.21
N ILE A 251 37.29 -22.48 21.75
CA ILE A 251 36.80 -21.30 21.00
C ILE A 251 37.98 -20.56 20.33
N GLU A 252 39.20 -21.06 20.46
CA GLU A 252 40.38 -20.47 19.82
C GLU A 252 40.41 -20.81 18.32
N GLY A 253 40.47 -19.79 17.46
CA GLY A 253 40.56 -19.96 16.00
C GLY A 253 39.23 -19.85 15.24
N VAL A 254 38.11 -19.59 15.92
CA VAL A 254 36.82 -19.42 15.24
C VAL A 254 36.74 -18.03 14.62
N GLU A 255 36.66 -17.96 13.29
CA GLU A 255 36.31 -16.74 12.57
C GLU A 255 34.86 -16.36 12.85
N ILE A 256 34.70 -15.34 13.70
CA ILE A 256 33.40 -14.75 14.00
C ILE A 256 33.25 -13.54 13.06
N PRO A 257 32.20 -13.52 12.23
CA PRO A 257 31.98 -12.42 11.30
C PRO A 257 31.91 -11.07 12.02
N GLU A 258 32.50 -10.04 11.40
CA GLU A 258 32.59 -8.70 11.97
C GLU A 258 31.29 -7.90 11.87
N THR A 259 30.38 -8.32 10.99
CA THR A 259 29.13 -7.61 10.72
C THR A 259 27.93 -8.46 11.08
N LEU A 260 26.84 -7.80 11.47
CA LEU A 260 25.54 -8.45 11.68
C LEU A 260 25.08 -9.24 10.44
N HIS A 261 25.28 -8.67 9.24
CA HIS A 261 25.02 -9.35 7.98
C HIS A 261 25.83 -10.65 7.85
N GLY A 262 27.12 -10.61 8.16
CA GLY A 262 28.00 -11.79 8.13
C GLY A 262 27.59 -12.85 9.15
N VAL A 263 27.16 -12.45 10.36
CA VAL A 263 26.66 -13.38 11.36
C VAL A 263 25.39 -14.07 10.89
N LEU A 264 24.41 -13.32 10.37
CA LEU A 264 23.19 -13.89 9.82
C LEU A 264 23.48 -14.82 8.63
N ALA A 265 24.39 -14.43 7.73
CA ALA A 265 24.79 -15.26 6.60
C ALA A 265 25.42 -16.57 7.07
N ALA A 266 26.34 -16.52 8.04
CA ALA A 266 26.97 -17.72 8.61
C ALA A 266 25.94 -18.64 9.30
N ARG A 267 24.95 -18.07 9.99
CA ARG A 267 23.85 -18.86 10.57
C ARG A 267 23.03 -19.57 9.50
N ILE A 268 22.68 -18.86 8.42
CA ILE A 268 21.95 -19.43 7.28
C ILE A 268 22.77 -20.51 6.58
N ASP A 269 24.08 -20.32 6.43
CA ASP A 269 24.98 -21.29 5.80
C ASP A 269 25.16 -22.59 6.59
N ARG A 270 24.94 -22.55 7.92
CA ARG A 270 24.95 -23.75 8.78
C ARG A 270 23.65 -24.54 8.78
N LEU A 271 22.58 -24.01 8.18
CA LEU A 271 21.35 -24.77 8.01
C LEU A 271 21.59 -25.97 7.09
N ALA A 272 20.91 -27.09 7.40
CA ALA A 272 20.82 -28.19 6.45
C ALA A 272 20.30 -27.68 5.09
N PRO A 273 20.78 -28.23 3.96
CA PRO A 273 20.43 -27.72 2.62
C PRO A 273 18.92 -27.54 2.40
N GLU A 274 18.11 -28.47 2.91
CA GLU A 274 16.65 -28.43 2.78
C GLU A 274 16.01 -27.27 3.58
N ASN A 275 16.54 -26.96 4.76
CA ASN A 275 16.06 -25.86 5.60
C ASN A 275 16.50 -24.50 5.05
N LYS A 276 17.75 -24.42 4.55
CA LYS A 276 18.27 -23.23 3.88
C LYS A 276 17.43 -22.87 2.66
N GLN A 277 17.12 -23.85 1.82
CA GLN A 277 16.26 -23.66 0.64
C GLN A 277 14.84 -23.22 1.03
N THR A 278 14.26 -23.84 2.07
CA THR A 278 12.94 -23.44 2.60
C THR A 278 12.94 -21.98 3.06
N LEU A 279 13.94 -21.56 3.84
CA LEU A 279 14.09 -20.19 4.31
C LEU A 279 14.28 -19.20 3.16
N GLN A 280 15.10 -19.54 2.17
CA GLN A 280 15.33 -18.71 0.98
C GLN A 280 14.05 -18.54 0.15
N ARG A 281 13.30 -19.63 -0.11
CA ARG A 281 12.01 -19.58 -0.82
C ARG A 281 11.00 -18.72 -0.07
N ALA A 282 10.89 -18.89 1.25
CA ALA A 282 10.06 -18.05 2.11
C ALA A 282 10.44 -16.57 2.00
N ALA A 283 11.73 -16.25 1.97
CA ALA A 283 12.22 -14.88 1.82
C ALA A 283 11.85 -14.25 0.45
N VAL A 284 11.67 -15.04 -0.61
CA VAL A 284 11.20 -14.52 -1.90
C VAL A 284 9.70 -14.25 -1.87
N ILE A 285 8.90 -15.05 -1.15
CA ILE A 285 7.46 -14.79 -0.95
C ILE A 285 7.28 -13.47 -0.20
N GLY A 286 8.04 -13.28 0.88
CA GLY A 286 8.07 -12.04 1.63
C GLY A 286 8.35 -12.27 3.11
N ARG A 287 8.45 -11.18 3.87
CA ARG A 287 8.67 -11.23 5.33
C ARG A 287 7.54 -11.97 6.06
N ILE A 288 6.31 -11.85 5.56
CA ILE A 288 5.17 -12.66 5.98
C ILE A 288 4.84 -13.57 4.81
N PHE A 289 4.71 -14.87 5.08
CA PHE A 289 4.45 -15.85 4.03
C PHE A 289 3.48 -16.93 4.52
N GLN A 290 2.66 -17.42 3.59
CA GLN A 290 1.73 -18.51 3.84
C GLN A 290 2.38 -19.85 3.51
N GLN A 291 2.21 -20.83 4.41
CA GLN A 291 2.74 -22.17 4.21
C GLN A 291 2.16 -22.82 2.95
N ARG A 292 0.87 -22.60 2.65
CA ARG A 292 0.27 -23.07 1.39
C ARG A 292 0.98 -22.59 0.12
N VAL A 293 1.42 -21.32 0.07
CA VAL A 293 2.13 -20.76 -1.09
C VAL A 293 3.53 -21.36 -1.17
N LEU A 294 4.22 -21.44 -0.03
CA LEU A 294 5.54 -22.06 0.08
C LEU A 294 5.53 -23.54 -0.34
N ALA A 295 4.49 -24.28 0.04
CA ALA A 295 4.33 -25.68 -0.32
C ALA A 295 4.17 -25.91 -1.83
N CYS A 296 3.53 -24.97 -2.54
CA CYS A 296 3.32 -25.07 -3.99
C CYS A 296 4.57 -24.78 -4.83
N ILE A 297 5.51 -23.97 -4.32
CA ILE A 297 6.80 -23.71 -5.00
C ILE A 297 7.89 -24.71 -4.62
N CYS A 298 7.60 -25.65 -3.72
CA CYS A 298 8.49 -26.73 -3.35
C CYS A 298 8.31 -27.94 -4.26
N ASP A 299 9.41 -28.61 -4.64
CA ASP A 299 9.34 -29.94 -5.24
C ASP A 299 8.73 -30.96 -4.27
N GLN A 300 8.34 -32.13 -4.80
CA GLN A 300 7.64 -33.15 -4.03
C GLN A 300 8.40 -33.61 -2.77
N ARG A 301 9.73 -33.71 -2.84
CA ARG A 301 10.56 -34.14 -1.72
C ARG A 301 10.65 -33.04 -0.66
N ALA A 302 10.87 -31.80 -1.08
CA ALA A 302 10.88 -30.65 -0.19
C ALA A 302 9.52 -30.45 0.49
N ARG A 303 8.42 -30.65 -0.24
CA ARG A 303 7.05 -30.53 0.28
C ARG A 303 6.76 -31.55 1.38
N GLN A 304 7.24 -32.79 1.26
CA GLN A 304 7.09 -33.82 2.30
C GLN A 304 7.84 -33.48 3.60
N LYS A 305 8.96 -32.75 3.49
CA LYS A 305 9.78 -32.33 4.64
C LYS A 305 9.47 -30.91 5.13
N LEU A 306 8.52 -30.21 4.50
CA LEU A 306 8.30 -28.79 4.74
C LEU A 306 7.97 -28.50 6.20
N GLU A 307 7.12 -29.31 6.81
CA GLU A 307 6.71 -29.14 8.20
C GLU A 307 7.91 -29.27 9.15
N THR A 308 8.74 -30.29 8.98
CA THR A 308 9.99 -30.46 9.74
C THR A 308 10.95 -29.30 9.51
N ALA A 309 11.05 -28.80 8.28
CA ALA A 309 11.91 -27.66 7.96
C ALA A 309 11.41 -26.38 8.63
N LEU A 310 10.10 -26.11 8.63
CA LEU A 310 9.50 -24.96 9.31
C LEU A 310 9.70 -25.04 10.83
N GLN A 311 9.49 -26.21 11.44
CA GLN A 311 9.75 -26.45 12.86
C GLN A 311 11.21 -26.21 13.23
N GLU A 312 12.16 -26.66 12.41
CA GLU A 312 13.59 -26.41 12.64
C GLU A 312 13.95 -24.92 12.47
N LEU A 313 13.37 -24.23 11.48
CA LEU A 313 13.57 -22.78 11.30
C LEU A 313 12.98 -21.96 12.45
N GLN A 314 11.86 -22.41 13.05
CA GLN A 314 11.29 -21.83 14.27
C GLN A 314 12.17 -22.10 15.48
N HIS A 315 12.61 -23.34 15.67
CA HIS A 315 13.50 -23.74 16.76
C HIS A 315 14.82 -22.94 16.73
N ARG A 316 15.34 -22.66 15.53
CA ARG A 316 16.52 -21.78 15.33
C ARG A 316 16.18 -20.28 15.31
N GLU A 317 14.95 -19.91 15.61
CA GLU A 317 14.46 -18.52 15.73
C GLU A 317 14.63 -17.67 14.47
N PHE A 318 14.67 -18.27 13.27
CA PHE A 318 14.64 -17.51 12.00
C PHE A 318 13.24 -16.97 11.70
N ILE A 319 12.24 -17.80 11.98
CA ILE A 319 10.83 -17.51 11.75
C ILE A 319 10.03 -17.80 13.03
N GLN A 320 8.81 -17.29 13.08
CA GLN A 320 7.84 -17.64 14.11
C GLN A 320 6.46 -17.79 13.45
N SER A 321 5.59 -18.61 14.05
CA SER A 321 4.19 -18.63 13.64
C SER A 321 3.59 -17.27 13.99
N ARG A 322 2.79 -16.71 13.08
CA ARG A 322 1.99 -15.54 13.41
C ARG A 322 0.80 -16.03 14.25
N GLU A 323 1.01 -16.16 15.56
CA GLU A 323 -0.06 -16.52 16.50
C GLU A 323 -1.19 -15.47 16.42
N GLN A 324 -2.40 -15.97 16.19
CA GLN A 324 -3.64 -15.22 16.34
C GLN A 324 -3.92 -15.07 17.85
N PRO A 325 -4.57 -13.99 18.32
CA PRO A 325 -4.93 -13.84 19.73
C PRO A 325 -5.66 -15.08 20.27
N ALA A 326 -5.28 -15.49 21.49
CA ALA A 326 -5.44 -16.82 22.08
C ALA A 326 -6.87 -17.31 22.44
N TRP A 327 -7.91 -17.00 21.66
CA TRP A 327 -9.30 -17.42 21.97
C TRP A 327 -10.05 -18.18 20.86
N GLU A 328 -9.40 -18.62 19.77
CA GLU A 328 -10.07 -19.44 18.73
C GLU A 328 -9.48 -20.85 18.56
N THR A 329 -10.40 -21.78 18.30
CA THR A 329 -10.31 -23.25 18.28
C THR A 329 -9.40 -23.87 17.19
N ALA A 330 -8.34 -24.56 17.62
CA ALA A 330 -7.91 -25.96 17.39
C ALA A 330 -8.06 -26.68 16.02
N ALA A 331 -8.59 -26.09 14.94
CA ALA A 331 -8.83 -26.84 13.69
C ALA A 331 -8.18 -26.26 12.42
N LEU A 332 -7.70 -25.00 12.43
CA LEU A 332 -7.01 -24.37 11.29
C LEU A 332 -5.84 -23.47 11.75
N GLU A 333 -5.16 -23.87 12.81
CA GLU A 333 -3.98 -23.15 13.32
C GLU A 333 -2.76 -23.38 12.39
N HIS A 334 -1.94 -22.33 12.18
CA HIS A 334 -0.56 -22.36 11.63
C HIS A 334 -0.28 -22.12 10.13
N ASP A 335 -1.15 -21.51 9.31
CA ASP A 335 -0.82 -21.32 7.88
C ASP A 335 -0.02 -20.04 7.54
N GLU A 336 0.32 -19.19 8.53
CA GLU A 336 1.13 -17.99 8.32
C GLU A 336 2.35 -17.92 9.25
N PHE A 337 3.49 -17.57 8.63
CA PHE A 337 4.77 -17.40 9.29
C PHE A 337 5.32 -16.01 9.01
N ILE A 338 6.11 -15.51 9.95
CA ILE A 338 6.84 -14.25 9.82
C ILE A 338 8.30 -14.44 10.17
N PHE A 339 9.19 -13.82 9.39
CA PHE A 339 10.60 -13.69 9.79
C PHE A 339 10.69 -12.86 11.06
N LYS A 340 11.32 -13.44 12.09
CA LYS A 340 11.44 -12.82 13.42
C LYS A 340 12.04 -11.40 13.32
N HIS A 341 12.98 -11.21 12.40
CA HIS A 341 13.60 -9.91 12.13
C HIS A 341 13.67 -9.61 10.62
N ALA A 342 13.43 -8.34 10.24
CA ALA A 342 13.47 -7.88 8.85
C ALA A 342 14.83 -8.13 8.18
N ILE A 343 15.91 -7.85 8.89
CA ILE A 343 17.26 -8.04 8.37
C ILE A 343 17.60 -9.52 8.13
N THR A 344 17.02 -10.45 8.91
CA THR A 344 17.15 -11.90 8.65
C THR A 344 16.49 -12.27 7.32
N HIS A 345 15.32 -11.72 7.04
CA HIS A 345 14.68 -11.84 5.71
C HIS A 345 15.58 -11.26 4.61
N ASP A 346 16.14 -10.07 4.82
CA ASP A 346 16.95 -9.39 3.80
C ASP A 346 18.23 -10.15 3.48
N VAL A 347 18.90 -10.74 4.49
CA VAL A 347 20.07 -11.60 4.29
C VAL A 347 19.68 -12.91 3.61
N ALA A 348 18.57 -13.55 4.00
CA ALA A 348 18.09 -14.77 3.35
C ALA A 348 17.74 -14.51 1.87
N TYR A 349 16.98 -13.47 1.56
CA TYR A 349 16.68 -13.04 0.20
C TYR A 349 17.96 -12.67 -0.57
N GLY A 350 18.84 -11.90 0.07
CA GLY A 350 20.14 -11.44 -0.42
C GLY A 350 21.14 -12.55 -0.76
N SER A 351 21.01 -13.73 -0.12
CA SER A 351 21.87 -14.89 -0.34
C SER A 351 21.56 -15.67 -1.63
N ILE A 352 20.46 -15.37 -2.30
CA ILE A 352 20.00 -16.10 -3.49
C ILE A 352 20.62 -15.47 -4.75
N LEU A 353 21.10 -16.27 -5.70
CA LEU A 353 21.57 -15.76 -6.98
C LEU A 353 20.44 -15.04 -7.75
N LEU A 354 20.75 -13.94 -8.43
CA LEU A 354 19.76 -13.10 -9.12
C LEU A 354 18.88 -13.90 -10.11
N ALA A 355 19.48 -14.80 -10.89
CA ALA A 355 18.75 -15.66 -11.83
C ALA A 355 17.74 -16.57 -11.12
N HIS A 356 18.10 -17.13 -9.96
CA HIS A 356 17.19 -17.97 -9.17
C HIS A 356 16.09 -17.15 -8.49
N ARG A 357 16.38 -15.91 -8.04
CA ARG A 357 15.33 -15.01 -7.55
C ARG A 357 14.30 -14.70 -8.62
N ARG A 358 14.73 -14.39 -9.84
CA ARG A 358 13.82 -14.13 -10.98
C ARG A 358 12.89 -15.32 -11.22
N GLU A 359 13.45 -16.53 -11.20
CA GLU A 359 12.67 -17.77 -11.33
C GLU A 359 11.66 -17.94 -10.20
N LEU A 360 12.09 -17.82 -8.94
CA LEU A 360 11.22 -17.95 -7.78
C LEU A 360 10.10 -16.90 -7.78
N HIS A 361 10.41 -15.65 -8.10
CA HIS A 361 9.39 -14.59 -8.21
C HIS A 361 8.33 -14.95 -9.25
N ARG A 362 8.71 -15.54 -10.39
CA ARG A 362 7.76 -15.99 -11.42
C ARG A 362 6.86 -17.11 -10.89
N GLN A 363 7.46 -18.15 -10.33
CA GLN A 363 6.74 -19.30 -9.78
C GLN A 363 5.78 -18.89 -8.66
N ILE A 364 6.20 -17.98 -7.78
CA ILE A 364 5.35 -17.47 -6.69
C ILE A 364 4.14 -16.74 -7.26
N ALA A 365 4.31 -15.87 -8.27
CA ALA A 365 3.19 -15.15 -8.86
C ALA A 365 2.19 -16.11 -9.53
N GLU A 366 2.67 -17.10 -10.28
CA GLU A 366 1.85 -18.14 -10.91
C GLU A 366 1.09 -19.00 -9.89
N VAL A 367 1.73 -19.34 -8.77
CA VAL A 367 1.10 -20.03 -7.65
C VAL A 367 0.03 -19.16 -6.99
N ILE A 368 0.29 -17.87 -6.77
CA ILE A 368 -0.70 -16.94 -6.21
C ILE A 368 -1.93 -16.86 -7.10
N GLU A 369 -1.77 -16.80 -8.42
CA GLU A 369 -2.92 -16.80 -9.33
C GLU A 369 -3.75 -18.08 -9.25
N THR A 370 -3.07 -19.21 -9.15
CA THR A 370 -3.71 -20.53 -9.10
C THR A 370 -4.44 -20.75 -7.78
N LEU A 371 -3.85 -20.32 -6.66
CA LEU A 371 -4.43 -20.50 -5.32
C LEU A 371 -5.54 -19.49 -5.01
N PHE A 372 -5.48 -18.29 -5.60
CA PHE A 372 -6.40 -17.19 -5.26
C PHE A 372 -7.07 -16.56 -6.49
N PRO A 373 -7.75 -17.33 -7.37
CA PRO A 373 -8.34 -16.80 -8.59
C PRO A 373 -9.42 -15.75 -8.34
N ALA A 374 -10.12 -15.83 -7.20
CA ALA A 374 -11.15 -14.86 -6.81
C ALA A 374 -10.58 -13.56 -6.21
N ARG A 375 -9.29 -13.50 -5.89
CA ARG A 375 -8.63 -12.35 -5.24
C ARG A 375 -7.57 -11.68 -6.11
N LEU A 376 -7.55 -11.96 -7.42
CA LEU A 376 -6.53 -11.42 -8.33
C LEU A 376 -6.49 -9.89 -8.37
N ASP A 377 -7.64 -9.22 -8.29
CA ASP A 377 -7.68 -7.75 -8.23
C ASP A 377 -7.08 -7.21 -6.92
N GLU A 378 -7.40 -7.86 -5.80
CA GLU A 378 -6.86 -7.51 -4.48
C GLU A 378 -5.35 -7.73 -4.41
N LEU A 379 -4.88 -8.85 -4.96
CA LEU A 379 -3.47 -9.24 -4.98
C LEU A 379 -2.70 -8.65 -6.16
N SER A 380 -3.32 -7.80 -6.98
CA SER A 380 -2.68 -7.20 -8.16
C SER A 380 -1.41 -6.40 -7.85
N PRO A 381 -1.27 -5.67 -6.72
CA PRO A 381 0.00 -5.06 -6.33
C PRO A 381 1.11 -6.10 -6.10
N THR A 382 0.79 -7.17 -5.37
CA THR A 382 1.73 -8.26 -5.06
C THR A 382 2.14 -8.99 -6.33
N LEU A 383 1.18 -9.36 -7.18
CA LEU A 383 1.44 -10.00 -8.47
C LEU A 383 2.30 -9.11 -9.38
N GLY A 384 1.99 -7.81 -9.45
CA GLY A 384 2.79 -6.82 -10.18
C GLY A 384 4.24 -6.74 -9.68
N TYR A 385 4.44 -6.73 -8.35
CA TYR A 385 5.76 -6.75 -7.73
C TYR A 385 6.55 -8.02 -8.09
N HIS A 386 5.94 -9.20 -7.97
CA HIS A 386 6.61 -10.45 -8.31
C HIS A 386 6.93 -10.56 -9.80
N PHE A 387 5.99 -10.21 -10.70
CA PHE A 387 6.28 -10.26 -12.13
C PHE A 387 7.31 -9.22 -12.59
N ASP A 388 7.39 -8.04 -11.96
CA ASP A 388 8.45 -7.07 -12.20
C ASP A 388 9.82 -7.66 -11.82
N ARG A 389 9.93 -8.24 -10.62
CA ARG A 389 11.16 -8.91 -10.15
C ARG A 389 11.52 -10.17 -10.92
N ALA A 390 10.52 -10.82 -11.54
CA ALA A 390 10.71 -11.96 -12.43
C ALA A 390 11.18 -11.57 -13.84
N GLU A 391 11.26 -10.27 -14.14
CA GLU A 391 11.50 -9.72 -15.48
C GLU A 391 10.49 -10.24 -16.51
N ALA A 392 9.21 -10.29 -16.09
CA ALA A 392 8.07 -10.67 -16.92
C ALA A 392 7.20 -9.42 -17.23
N PRO A 393 7.66 -8.53 -18.12
CA PRO A 393 7.14 -7.16 -18.28
C PRO A 393 5.66 -7.11 -18.71
N GLU A 394 5.21 -7.99 -19.60
CA GLU A 394 3.80 -8.05 -20.02
C GLU A 394 2.86 -8.33 -18.84
N ARG A 395 3.25 -9.30 -18.01
CA ARG A 395 2.49 -9.75 -16.83
C ARG A 395 2.57 -8.72 -15.71
N ALA A 396 3.75 -8.14 -15.50
CA ALA A 396 3.95 -7.04 -14.56
C ALA A 396 3.09 -5.83 -14.94
N MET A 397 3.13 -5.41 -16.21
CA MET A 397 2.29 -4.32 -16.73
C MET A 397 0.81 -4.59 -16.48
N PHE A 398 0.32 -5.79 -16.82
CA PHE A 398 -1.07 -6.17 -16.62
C PHE A 398 -1.53 -6.03 -15.17
N TYR A 399 -0.77 -6.58 -14.21
CA TYR A 399 -1.14 -6.52 -12.80
C TYR A 399 -0.93 -5.14 -12.17
N LEU A 400 0.12 -4.41 -12.56
CA LEU A 400 0.34 -3.03 -12.13
C LEU A 400 -0.77 -2.09 -12.64
N ALA A 401 -1.25 -2.30 -13.86
CA ALA A 401 -2.39 -1.55 -14.40
C ALA A 401 -3.68 -1.80 -13.58
N ARG A 402 -3.96 -3.06 -13.24
CA ARG A 402 -5.09 -3.41 -12.36
C ARG A 402 -4.96 -2.80 -10.97
N ALA A 403 -3.75 -2.83 -10.40
CA ALA A 403 -3.46 -2.19 -9.13
C ALA A 403 -3.70 -0.66 -9.19
N ALA A 404 -3.31 -0.02 -10.30
CA ALA A 404 -3.55 1.40 -10.53
C ALA A 404 -5.04 1.74 -10.63
N GLU A 405 -5.82 0.97 -11.39
CA GLU A 405 -7.28 1.17 -11.51
C GLU A 405 -8.00 0.92 -10.17
N ARG A 406 -7.57 -0.08 -9.40
CA ARG A 406 -8.11 -0.34 -8.06
C ARG A 406 -7.80 0.81 -7.09
N ALA A 407 -6.55 1.28 -7.04
CA ALA A 407 -6.15 2.41 -6.22
C ALA A 407 -6.87 3.71 -6.62
N LYS A 408 -7.09 3.91 -7.93
CA LYS A 408 -7.91 5.01 -8.46
C LYS A 408 -9.37 4.90 -8.00
N ALA A 409 -9.95 3.70 -8.01
CA ALA A 409 -11.33 3.46 -7.59
C ALA A 409 -11.55 3.65 -6.06
N THR A 410 -10.49 3.54 -5.26
CA THR A 410 -10.47 3.85 -3.82
C THR A 410 -9.88 5.23 -3.51
N PHE A 411 -9.57 6.02 -4.53
CA PHE A 411 -9.03 7.39 -4.46
C PHE A 411 -7.69 7.53 -3.74
N ALA A 412 -6.92 6.45 -3.70
CA ALA A 412 -5.51 6.47 -3.31
C ALA A 412 -4.66 6.94 -4.49
N ASN A 413 -4.74 8.25 -4.75
CA ASN A 413 -4.18 8.86 -5.96
C ASN A 413 -2.66 8.70 -6.04
N ALA A 414 -1.94 8.80 -4.91
CA ALA A 414 -0.48 8.68 -4.89
C ALA A 414 -0.04 7.25 -5.28
N GLU A 415 -0.70 6.24 -4.73
CA GLU A 415 -0.49 4.83 -5.03
C GLU A 415 -0.87 4.52 -6.48
N ALA A 416 -2.02 5.02 -6.96
CA ALA A 416 -2.44 4.85 -8.34
C ALA A 416 -1.41 5.45 -9.33
N ILE A 417 -0.91 6.66 -9.06
CA ILE A 417 0.16 7.30 -9.84
C ILE A 417 1.40 6.41 -9.86
N ALA A 418 1.85 5.91 -8.70
CA ALA A 418 3.02 5.05 -8.60
C ALA A 418 2.85 3.74 -9.39
N PHE A 419 1.67 3.13 -9.37
CA PHE A 419 1.36 1.93 -10.15
C PHE A 419 1.32 2.20 -11.66
N TYR A 420 0.67 3.27 -12.12
CA TYR A 420 0.69 3.64 -13.54
C TYR A 420 2.11 3.90 -14.02
N GLN A 421 2.91 4.66 -13.28
CA GLN A 421 4.31 4.91 -13.63
C GLN A 421 5.12 3.62 -13.68
N SER A 422 4.86 2.68 -12.77
CA SER A 422 5.51 1.37 -12.76
C SER A 422 5.11 0.53 -13.97
N ALA A 423 3.83 0.51 -14.35
CA ALA A 423 3.34 -0.17 -15.53
C ALA A 423 3.92 0.42 -16.83
N ILE A 424 3.99 1.75 -16.94
CA ILE A 424 4.62 2.46 -18.08
C ILE A 424 6.12 2.12 -18.18
N ARG A 425 6.84 2.00 -17.06
CA ARG A 425 8.24 1.54 -17.12
C ARG A 425 8.38 0.13 -17.70
N GLN A 426 7.39 -0.74 -17.51
CA GLN A 426 7.42 -2.08 -18.13
C GLN A 426 7.23 -2.03 -19.64
N THR A 427 6.38 -1.13 -20.16
CA THR A 427 6.22 -0.97 -21.63
C THR A 427 7.51 -0.46 -22.27
N GLN A 428 8.19 0.47 -21.60
CA GLN A 428 9.46 1.04 -22.07
C GLN A 428 10.61 0.02 -22.11
N ARG A 429 10.63 -0.96 -21.19
CA ARG A 429 11.69 -1.99 -21.11
C ARG A 429 11.71 -2.95 -22.30
N VAL A 430 10.54 -3.34 -22.81
CA VAL A 430 10.42 -4.30 -23.92
C VAL A 430 10.45 -3.61 -25.28
N GLY A 431 10.06 -2.34 -25.30
CA GLY A 431 9.86 -1.56 -26.51
C GLY A 431 8.43 -1.08 -26.55
N GLU A 432 8.28 0.25 -26.53
CA GLU A 432 6.98 0.89 -26.46
C GLU A 432 6.10 0.59 -27.68
N GLU A 433 6.68 0.25 -28.84
CA GLU A 433 5.92 -0.13 -30.04
C GLU A 433 5.15 -1.44 -29.85
N GLN A 434 5.71 -2.42 -29.12
CA GLN A 434 5.02 -3.69 -28.86
C GLN A 434 3.78 -3.49 -27.97
N PHE A 435 3.87 -2.56 -27.01
CA PHE A 435 2.80 -2.26 -26.06
C PHE A 435 2.14 -0.90 -26.33
N ARG A 436 2.19 -0.41 -27.57
CA ARG A 436 1.85 0.97 -27.92
C ARG A 436 0.46 1.37 -27.45
N ARG A 437 -0.52 0.49 -27.66
CA ARG A 437 -1.90 0.69 -27.19
C ARG A 437 -1.98 0.75 -25.66
N SER A 438 -1.42 -0.24 -24.97
CA SER A 438 -1.43 -0.28 -23.50
C SER A 438 -0.67 0.89 -22.90
N ALA A 439 0.45 1.32 -23.49
CA ALA A 439 1.19 2.49 -23.08
C ALA A 439 0.35 3.79 -23.22
N ALA A 440 -0.43 3.92 -24.29
CA ALA A 440 -1.37 5.04 -24.46
C ALA A 440 -2.46 5.02 -23.38
N GLU A 441 -3.09 3.87 -23.15
CA GLU A 441 -4.14 3.68 -22.13
C GLU A 441 -3.61 3.96 -20.72
N LEU A 442 -2.39 3.51 -20.39
CA LEU A 442 -1.74 3.76 -19.10
C LEU A 442 -1.41 5.25 -18.90
N ASN A 443 -0.92 5.94 -19.92
CA ASN A 443 -0.66 7.38 -19.84
C ASN A 443 -1.97 8.19 -19.71
N GLU A 444 -3.03 7.79 -20.39
CA GLU A 444 -4.36 8.38 -20.23
C GLU A 444 -4.89 8.16 -18.80
N GLY A 445 -4.76 6.94 -18.26
CA GLY A 445 -5.15 6.60 -16.88
C GLY A 445 -4.34 7.38 -15.83
N LEU A 446 -3.02 7.51 -16.04
CA LEU A 446 -2.15 8.33 -15.21
C LEU A 446 -2.60 9.79 -15.18
N SER A 447 -2.90 10.37 -16.36
CA SER A 447 -3.41 11.74 -16.47
C SER A 447 -4.71 11.94 -15.69
N ASP A 448 -5.63 10.97 -15.74
CA ASP A 448 -6.90 11.07 -15.02
C ASP A 448 -6.66 11.21 -13.51
N VAL A 449 -5.73 10.43 -12.95
CA VAL A 449 -5.39 10.50 -11.52
C VAL A 449 -4.60 11.76 -11.18
N LEU A 450 -3.63 12.16 -12.02
CA LEU A 450 -2.88 13.41 -11.83
C LEU A 450 -3.81 14.63 -11.82
N SER A 451 -4.82 14.64 -12.69
CA SER A 451 -5.84 15.69 -12.73
C SER A 451 -6.67 15.73 -11.45
N LEU A 452 -7.02 14.56 -10.88
CA LEU A 452 -7.71 14.45 -9.59
C LEU A 452 -6.83 14.91 -8.41
N ALA A 453 -5.51 14.74 -8.53
CA ALA A 453 -4.53 15.21 -7.56
C ALA A 453 -4.11 16.68 -7.77
N ALA A 454 -4.80 17.42 -8.65
CA ALA A 454 -4.48 18.80 -9.05
C ALA A 454 -3.07 19.01 -9.66
N GLN A 455 -2.41 17.94 -10.10
CA GLN A 455 -1.12 17.96 -10.80
C GLN A 455 -1.36 18.13 -12.30
N HIS A 456 -1.92 19.29 -12.68
CA HIS A 456 -2.43 19.52 -14.05
C HIS A 456 -1.34 19.60 -15.12
N ASP A 457 -0.14 20.07 -14.79
CA ASP A 457 1.00 20.10 -15.72
C ASP A 457 1.46 18.69 -16.07
N ASP A 458 1.68 17.84 -15.07
CA ASP A 458 2.07 16.44 -15.26
C ASP A 458 0.97 15.65 -15.98
N ALA A 459 -0.30 15.93 -15.68
CA ALA A 459 -1.43 15.32 -16.40
C ALA A 459 -1.37 15.63 -17.90
N ARG A 460 -1.04 16.87 -18.29
CA ARG A 460 -0.89 17.25 -19.71
C ARG A 460 0.32 16.58 -20.35
N ILE A 461 1.43 16.41 -19.62
CA ILE A 461 2.60 15.67 -20.11
C ILE A 461 2.21 14.22 -20.41
N ALA A 462 1.46 13.57 -19.51
CA ALA A 462 0.97 12.20 -19.72
C ALA A 462 0.00 12.12 -20.91
N LEU A 463 -0.93 13.07 -21.08
CA LEU A 463 -1.82 13.10 -22.25
C LEU A 463 -1.08 13.31 -23.57
N ALA A 464 -0.07 14.17 -23.60
CA ALA A 464 0.76 14.37 -24.78
C ALA A 464 1.49 13.06 -25.16
N ARG A 465 2.02 12.34 -24.17
CA ARG A 465 2.59 10.99 -24.40
C ARG A 465 1.57 10.00 -24.93
N ALA A 466 0.36 9.96 -24.36
CA ALA A 466 -0.70 9.11 -24.89
C ALA A 466 -1.01 9.46 -26.36
N LEU A 467 -1.02 10.75 -26.73
CA LEU A 467 -1.34 11.21 -28.08
C LEU A 467 -0.28 10.80 -29.12
N ASP A 468 1.00 10.76 -28.74
CA ASP A 468 2.09 10.27 -29.58
C ASP A 468 1.97 8.75 -29.87
N LEU A 469 1.40 8.02 -28.90
CA LEU A 469 1.26 6.57 -28.95
C LEU A 469 -0.03 6.13 -29.66
N VAL A 470 -1.12 6.89 -29.59
CA VAL A 470 -2.34 6.56 -30.33
C VAL A 470 -2.12 6.70 -31.83
N ALA A 471 -2.52 5.68 -32.59
CA ALA A 471 -2.42 5.69 -34.04
C ALA A 471 -3.23 6.84 -34.66
N VAL A 472 -2.72 7.47 -35.71
CA VAL A 472 -3.40 8.58 -36.43
C VAL A 472 -4.78 8.17 -36.96
N ALA A 473 -4.97 6.89 -37.28
CA ALA A 473 -6.25 6.35 -37.72
C ALA A 473 -7.30 6.26 -36.59
N ASP A 474 -6.90 6.19 -35.32
CA ASP A 474 -7.80 6.15 -34.16
C ASP A 474 -8.22 7.56 -33.75
N ARG A 475 -9.07 8.15 -34.59
CA ARG A 475 -9.56 9.52 -34.44
C ARG A 475 -10.35 9.75 -33.16
N VAL A 476 -11.11 8.76 -32.69
CA VAL A 476 -11.95 8.88 -31.48
C VAL A 476 -11.06 8.98 -30.24
N SER A 477 -10.05 8.12 -30.12
CA SER A 477 -9.11 8.20 -28.99
C SER A 477 -8.28 9.49 -29.03
N ARG A 478 -7.79 9.91 -30.21
CA ARG A 478 -7.06 11.19 -30.33
C ARG A 478 -7.90 12.39 -29.91
N ALA A 479 -9.16 12.45 -30.38
CA ALA A 479 -10.06 13.51 -30.00
C ALA A 479 -10.34 13.53 -28.49
N ARG A 480 -10.53 12.35 -27.89
CA ARG A 480 -10.70 12.20 -26.44
C ARG A 480 -9.51 12.77 -25.66
N LEU A 481 -8.29 12.49 -26.12
CA LEU A 481 -7.06 13.01 -25.51
C LEU A 481 -6.98 14.54 -25.62
N TYR A 482 -7.21 15.12 -26.81
CA TYR A 482 -7.29 16.58 -26.96
C TYR A 482 -8.37 17.20 -26.06
N ARG A 483 -9.55 16.59 -25.98
CA ARG A 483 -10.60 17.05 -25.06
C ARG A 483 -10.13 17.01 -23.61
N LYS A 484 -9.45 15.95 -23.17
CA LYS A 484 -8.89 15.86 -21.81
C LYS A 484 -7.83 16.95 -21.55
N ILE A 485 -6.97 17.26 -22.52
CA ILE A 485 -6.00 18.36 -22.43
C ILE A 485 -6.73 19.71 -22.28
N GLY A 486 -7.77 19.94 -23.11
CA GLY A 486 -8.60 21.14 -23.03
C GLY A 486 -9.30 21.30 -21.67
N VAL A 487 -9.85 20.21 -21.11
CA VAL A 487 -10.44 20.20 -19.77
C VAL A 487 -9.39 20.54 -18.70
N SER A 488 -8.18 19.98 -18.78
CA SER A 488 -7.08 20.31 -17.87
C SER A 488 -6.74 21.82 -17.89
N HIS A 489 -6.66 22.43 -19.08
CA HIS A 489 -6.49 23.89 -19.19
C HIS A 489 -7.68 24.68 -18.62
N SER A 490 -8.91 24.17 -18.81
CA SER A 490 -10.14 24.82 -18.34
C SER A 490 -10.18 24.93 -16.82
N LEU A 491 -9.73 23.88 -16.12
CA LEU A 491 -9.61 23.87 -14.66
C LEU A 491 -8.65 24.95 -14.14
N GLN A 492 -7.62 25.29 -14.91
CA GLN A 492 -6.69 26.39 -14.63
C GLN A 492 -7.10 27.74 -15.25
N ARG A 493 -8.33 27.86 -15.78
CA ARG A 493 -8.88 29.07 -16.44
C ARG A 493 -8.08 29.55 -17.65
N ASN A 494 -7.32 28.66 -18.30
CA ASN A 494 -6.55 28.95 -19.50
C ASN A 494 -7.41 28.84 -20.76
N PHE A 495 -8.42 29.71 -20.88
CA PHE A 495 -9.50 29.56 -21.87
C PHE A 495 -9.04 29.58 -23.34
N VAL A 496 -7.95 30.30 -23.66
CA VAL A 496 -7.39 30.32 -25.03
C VAL A 496 -6.88 28.93 -25.42
N HIS A 497 -6.16 28.27 -24.51
CA HIS A 497 -5.70 26.90 -24.72
C HIS A 497 -6.88 25.92 -24.71
N THR A 498 -7.84 26.07 -23.79
CA THR A 498 -9.05 25.24 -23.76
C THR A 498 -9.80 25.24 -25.09
N ALA A 499 -10.05 26.43 -25.67
CA ALA A 499 -10.74 26.55 -26.95
C ALA A 499 -9.96 25.84 -28.07
N ARG A 500 -8.65 26.09 -28.16
CA ARG A 500 -7.76 25.45 -29.15
C ARG A 500 -7.82 23.94 -29.08
N GLU A 501 -7.73 23.35 -27.89
CA GLU A 501 -7.74 21.90 -27.72
C GLU A 501 -9.10 21.28 -28.05
N PHE A 502 -10.20 21.98 -27.74
CA PHE A 502 -11.54 21.54 -28.16
C PHE A 502 -11.73 21.62 -29.68
N ASP A 503 -11.13 22.61 -30.34
CA ASP A 503 -11.13 22.70 -31.81
C ASP A 503 -10.33 21.56 -32.44
N LEU A 504 -9.18 21.22 -31.86
CA LEU A 504 -8.39 20.04 -32.28
C LEU A 504 -9.18 18.74 -32.07
N ALA A 505 -9.83 18.58 -30.92
CA ALA A 505 -10.66 17.42 -30.64
C ALA A 505 -11.80 17.27 -31.67
N ASP A 506 -12.52 18.35 -31.95
CA ASP A 506 -13.64 18.37 -32.89
C ASP A 506 -13.19 18.08 -34.34
N LYS A 507 -12.00 18.58 -34.70
CA LYS A 507 -11.36 18.33 -36.01
C LYS A 507 -10.94 16.87 -36.19
N GLU A 508 -10.39 16.24 -35.15
CA GLU A 508 -10.01 14.81 -35.22
C GLU A 508 -11.25 13.91 -35.41
N VAL A 509 -12.33 14.13 -34.64
CA VAL A 509 -13.59 13.37 -34.80
C VAL A 509 -14.23 13.62 -36.17
N GLY A 510 -14.22 14.87 -36.64
CA GLY A 510 -14.75 15.27 -37.94
C GLY A 510 -16.26 15.17 -38.06
N GLU A 511 -16.73 14.97 -39.29
CA GLU A 511 -18.14 14.69 -39.62
C GLU A 511 -18.48 13.20 -39.43
N ALA A 512 -19.74 12.90 -39.16
CA ALA A 512 -20.19 11.55 -38.88
C ALA A 512 -20.00 10.64 -40.11
N PRO A 513 -19.21 9.55 -40.00
CA PRO A 513 -19.14 8.57 -41.08
C PRO A 513 -20.49 7.86 -41.25
N ALA A 514 -20.74 7.32 -42.44
CA ALA A 514 -21.93 6.50 -42.69
C ALA A 514 -21.95 5.29 -41.74
N GLY A 515 -22.97 5.19 -40.89
CA GLY A 515 -23.06 4.14 -39.86
C GLY A 515 -22.14 4.37 -38.65
N ALA A 516 -21.84 5.62 -38.29
CA ALA A 516 -21.01 5.97 -37.15
C ALA A 516 -21.33 5.16 -35.89
N ALA A 517 -20.28 4.58 -35.30
CA ALA A 517 -20.37 3.80 -34.09
C ALA A 517 -20.79 4.66 -32.87
N THR A 518 -21.30 4.00 -31.83
CA THR A 518 -21.82 4.66 -30.63
C THR A 518 -20.75 5.50 -29.92
N ASP A 519 -19.52 5.00 -29.84
CA ASP A 519 -18.37 5.66 -29.23
C ASP A 519 -18.00 6.98 -29.92
N TRP A 520 -18.13 7.05 -31.25
CA TRP A 520 -17.95 8.28 -32.03
C TRP A 520 -18.97 9.34 -31.61
N TRP A 521 -20.26 8.96 -31.53
CA TRP A 521 -21.32 9.88 -31.11
C TRP A 521 -21.15 10.32 -29.67
N GLU A 522 -20.80 9.40 -28.77
CA GLU A 522 -20.55 9.72 -27.36
C GLU A 522 -19.42 10.74 -27.22
N GLU A 523 -18.31 10.56 -27.93
CA GLU A 523 -17.18 11.49 -27.86
C GLU A 523 -17.52 12.84 -28.53
N LYS A 524 -18.19 12.83 -29.70
CA LYS A 524 -18.66 14.07 -30.37
C LYS A 524 -19.55 14.89 -29.45
N VAL A 525 -20.54 14.26 -28.82
CA VAL A 525 -21.44 14.91 -27.85
C VAL A 525 -20.64 15.44 -26.66
N ARG A 526 -19.68 14.67 -26.14
CA ARG A 526 -18.87 15.08 -24.99
C ARG A 526 -18.05 16.34 -25.30
N ILE A 527 -17.44 16.43 -26.47
CA ILE A 527 -16.69 17.62 -26.93
C ILE A 527 -17.62 18.85 -26.94
N GLN A 528 -18.82 18.73 -27.50
CA GLN A 528 -19.73 19.88 -27.55
C GLN A 528 -20.26 20.28 -26.18
N LEU A 529 -20.50 19.33 -25.26
CA LEU A 529 -20.86 19.65 -23.89
C LEU A 529 -19.75 20.41 -23.15
N GLU A 530 -18.48 20.07 -23.38
CA GLU A 530 -17.35 20.81 -22.81
C GLU A 530 -17.22 22.21 -23.44
N ARG A 531 -17.48 22.37 -24.74
CA ARG A 531 -17.55 23.69 -25.40
C ARG A 531 -18.69 24.56 -24.85
N MET A 532 -19.87 24.00 -24.64
CA MET A 532 -20.99 24.72 -24.00
C MET A 532 -20.59 25.21 -22.60
N HIS A 533 -19.87 24.37 -21.86
CA HIS A 533 -19.36 24.73 -20.53
C HIS A 533 -18.30 25.83 -20.60
N LEU A 534 -17.39 25.81 -21.58
CA LEU A 534 -16.42 26.89 -21.84
C LEU A 534 -17.14 28.21 -22.12
N PHE A 535 -18.14 28.21 -23.03
CA PHE A 535 -18.92 29.40 -23.36
C PHE A 535 -19.65 29.97 -22.14
N TYR A 536 -20.19 29.11 -21.29
CA TYR A 536 -20.78 29.53 -20.01
C TYR A 536 -19.76 30.31 -19.15
N TRP A 537 -18.55 29.77 -18.96
CA TRP A 537 -17.50 30.42 -18.16
C TRP A 537 -16.97 31.72 -18.77
N GLN A 538 -17.00 31.86 -20.09
CA GLN A 538 -16.65 33.09 -20.81
C GLN A 538 -17.82 34.09 -20.88
N GLY A 539 -19.01 33.74 -20.42
CA GLY A 539 -20.21 34.60 -20.51
C GLY A 539 -20.81 34.70 -21.92
N MET A 540 -20.41 33.80 -22.82
CA MET A 540 -20.84 33.64 -24.22
C MET A 540 -22.15 32.83 -24.30
N VAL A 541 -23.19 33.34 -23.64
CA VAL A 541 -24.47 32.62 -23.48
C VAL A 541 -25.20 32.43 -24.81
N LYS A 542 -24.99 33.32 -25.78
CA LYS A 542 -25.63 33.25 -27.10
C LYS A 542 -25.07 32.04 -27.88
N GLU A 543 -23.76 31.96 -27.96
CA GLU A 543 -22.99 30.91 -28.62
C GLU A 543 -23.27 29.55 -27.96
N MET A 544 -23.37 29.53 -26.63
CA MET A 544 -23.78 28.35 -25.87
C MET A 544 -25.16 27.82 -26.30
N ARG A 545 -26.15 28.71 -26.50
CA ARG A 545 -27.50 28.32 -26.90
C ARG A 545 -27.58 27.87 -28.35
N GLU A 546 -26.90 28.58 -29.24
CA GLU A 546 -26.81 28.21 -30.65
C GLU A 546 -26.23 26.79 -30.78
N LEU A 547 -25.13 26.50 -30.07
CA LEU A 547 -24.55 25.16 -30.04
C LEU A 547 -25.49 24.13 -29.40
N ALA A 548 -26.22 24.51 -28.35
CA ALA A 548 -27.17 23.63 -27.69
C ALA A 548 -28.36 23.25 -28.58
N ASP A 549 -28.90 24.19 -29.34
CA ASP A 549 -30.00 23.94 -30.26
C ASP A 549 -29.54 23.10 -31.46
N GLN A 550 -28.31 23.32 -31.95
CA GLN A 550 -27.71 22.50 -33.00
C GLN A 550 -27.61 21.02 -32.59
N TYR A 551 -27.23 20.73 -31.35
CA TYR A 551 -26.99 19.35 -30.87
C TYR A 551 -28.16 18.74 -30.09
N ARG A 552 -29.29 19.44 -29.92
CA ARG A 552 -30.43 18.99 -29.12
C ARG A 552 -31.00 17.64 -29.58
N ALA A 553 -31.25 17.49 -30.87
CA ALA A 553 -31.81 16.26 -31.44
C ALA A 553 -30.83 15.09 -31.27
N VAL A 554 -29.55 15.30 -31.63
CA VAL A 554 -28.48 14.31 -31.48
C VAL A 554 -28.36 13.82 -30.03
N ILE A 555 -28.37 14.74 -29.06
CA ILE A 555 -28.25 14.39 -27.64
C ILE A 555 -29.46 13.59 -27.16
N GLY A 556 -30.67 13.94 -27.62
CA GLY A 556 -31.88 13.19 -27.29
C GLY A 556 -31.87 11.75 -27.81
N GLU A 557 -31.37 11.54 -29.02
CA GLU A 557 -31.41 10.23 -29.70
C GLU A 557 -30.20 9.33 -29.41
N ARG A 558 -29.00 9.92 -29.23
CA ARG A 558 -27.73 9.18 -29.27
C ARG A 558 -26.89 9.27 -28.00
N ALA A 559 -27.15 10.23 -27.11
CA ALA A 559 -26.29 10.43 -25.94
C ALA A 559 -26.63 9.50 -24.77
N ALA A 560 -25.61 9.12 -24.00
CA ALA A 560 -25.81 8.35 -22.78
C ALA A 560 -26.63 9.16 -21.73
N PRO A 561 -27.35 8.52 -20.80
CA PRO A 561 -28.18 9.22 -19.80
C PRO A 561 -27.43 10.29 -18.99
N VAL A 562 -26.16 10.04 -18.66
CA VAL A 562 -25.30 11.00 -17.95
C VAL A 562 -25.02 12.25 -18.80
N GLN A 563 -24.87 12.09 -20.12
CA GLN A 563 -24.65 13.21 -21.04
C GLN A 563 -25.94 14.02 -21.23
N GLN A 564 -27.10 13.36 -21.31
CA GLN A 564 -28.40 14.03 -21.36
C GLN A 564 -28.65 14.86 -20.09
N ALA A 565 -28.36 14.30 -18.91
CA ALA A 565 -28.45 15.04 -17.65
C ALA A 565 -27.52 16.25 -17.62
N ARG A 566 -26.27 16.10 -18.10
CA ARG A 566 -25.31 17.21 -18.20
C ARG A 566 -25.77 18.29 -19.17
N PHE A 567 -26.34 17.91 -20.31
CA PHE A 567 -26.94 18.83 -21.27
C PHE A 567 -28.06 19.65 -20.63
N LEU A 568 -29.02 19.00 -19.98
CA LEU A 568 -30.13 19.67 -19.30
C LEU A 568 -29.64 20.64 -18.22
N LYS A 569 -28.58 20.27 -17.47
CA LYS A 569 -27.92 21.16 -16.52
C LYS A 569 -27.35 22.41 -17.21
N MET A 570 -26.69 22.25 -18.36
CA MET A 570 -26.14 23.37 -19.14
C MET A 570 -27.25 24.31 -19.64
N ILE A 571 -28.36 23.76 -20.15
CA ILE A 571 -29.53 24.56 -20.55
C ILE A 571 -30.06 25.39 -19.38
N ALA A 572 -30.25 24.75 -18.20
CA ALA A 572 -30.74 25.43 -17.01
C ALA A 572 -29.80 26.56 -16.54
N LEU A 573 -28.48 26.36 -16.62
CA LEU A 573 -27.49 27.41 -16.34
C LEU A 573 -27.62 28.60 -17.31
N SER A 574 -27.78 28.34 -18.60
CA SER A 574 -27.94 29.40 -19.61
C SER A 574 -29.18 30.28 -19.37
N MET A 575 -30.25 29.69 -18.81
CA MET A 575 -31.49 30.41 -18.47
C MET A 575 -31.29 31.30 -17.23
N ARG A 576 -30.59 30.80 -16.20
CA ARG A 576 -30.29 31.56 -14.96
C ARG A 576 -29.41 32.79 -15.20
N VAL A 577 -28.44 32.72 -16.12
CA VAL A 577 -27.60 33.88 -16.44
C VAL A 577 -28.41 34.98 -17.14
N SER A 578 -29.37 34.60 -17.98
CA SER A 578 -30.23 35.57 -18.67
C SER A 578 -31.22 36.24 -17.73
N SER A 579 -31.79 35.52 -16.76
CA SER A 579 -32.68 36.14 -15.77
C SER A 579 -31.93 37.11 -14.84
N ARG A 580 -30.68 36.81 -14.47
CA ARG A 580 -29.83 37.74 -13.70
C ARG A 580 -29.44 38.98 -14.49
N ARG A 581 -29.09 38.86 -15.78
CA ARG A 581 -28.81 40.02 -16.64
C ARG A 581 -30.06 40.88 -16.86
N ALA A 582 -31.23 40.27 -17.07
CA ALA A 582 -32.50 40.99 -17.23
C ALA A 582 -32.94 41.73 -15.95
N ASN A 583 -32.58 41.22 -14.77
CA ASN A 583 -32.84 41.88 -13.48
C ASN A 583 -31.78 42.93 -13.11
N ALA A 584 -30.58 42.89 -13.69
CA ALA A 584 -29.55 43.90 -13.47
C ALA A 584 -29.65 45.09 -14.46
N SER A 585 -30.40 44.93 -15.55
CA SER A 585 -30.72 45.99 -16.52
C SER A 585 -32.07 46.65 -16.28
N ARG A 586 -32.71 46.36 -15.14
CA ARG A 586 -33.86 47.09 -14.58
C ARG A 586 -33.38 47.78 -13.31
#